data_AF-A0A1B6KP83-F1
#
_entry.id   AF-A0A1B6KP83-F1
#
_cell.length_a   1.000
_cell.length_b   1.000
_cell.length_c   1.000
_cell.angle_alpha   90.00
_cell.angle_beta   90.00
_cell.angle_gamma   90.00
#
_symmetry.space_group_name_H-M   'P 1'
#
loop_
_entity.id
_entity.type
_entity.pdbx_description
1 polymer ?
#
loop_
_entity_poly.entity_id
_entity_poly.type
_entity_poly.pdbx_seq_one_letter_code
_entity_poly.pdbx_strand_id
1 'polypeptide(L)'
;GKAKNPWCFKGVQSFPMEYMSNKKSWIKSDIFVKWLSDLDKEMKKQKKKILLFVDNYTAHGDLPKLKNIKIEFLPPNTTSKLQPLDQGIIKNFKVFYRKEVVRRFLNSIEDQIPTKFNVMDAMWMASKAWTNVTEQTINNCF
;
A
#
# COMPACT_ATOMS: atom_id res chain seq x y z
N GLY A 1 5.09 5.99 8.30
CA GLY A 1 6.48 6.21 8.79
C GLY A 1 6.48 6.55 10.27
N LYS A 2 7.64 6.79 10.91
CA LYS A 2 7.69 7.06 12.37
C LYS A 2 7.14 8.44 12.75
N ALA A 3 7.52 9.48 12.01
CA ALA A 3 7.11 10.85 12.29
C ALA A 3 5.67 11.10 11.84
N LYS A 4 4.86 11.80 12.66
CA LYS A 4 3.50 12.22 12.29
C LYS A 4 3.49 13.21 11.14
N ASN A 5 4.36 14.21 11.23
CA ASN A 5 4.56 15.23 10.20
C ASN A 5 6.03 15.25 9.79
N PRO A 6 6.46 14.40 8.84
CA PRO A 6 7.80 14.46 8.27
C PRO A 6 8.11 15.87 7.72
N TRP A 7 9.34 16.34 7.91
CA TRP A 7 9.73 17.68 7.42
C TRP A 7 9.53 17.85 5.92
N CYS A 8 9.76 16.79 5.14
CA CYS A 8 9.52 16.76 3.69
C CYS A 8 8.05 16.96 3.26
N PHE A 9 7.10 17.04 4.19
CA PHE A 9 5.69 17.31 3.90
C PHE A 9 5.33 18.79 4.05
N LYS A 10 6.23 19.61 4.61
CA LYS A 10 5.97 21.03 4.82
C LYS A 10 5.79 21.76 3.48
N GLY A 11 4.67 22.45 3.32
CA GLY A 11 4.34 23.20 2.10
C GLY A 11 3.86 22.34 0.93
N VAL A 12 3.67 21.02 1.13
CA VAL A 12 3.15 20.14 0.09
C VAL A 12 1.63 20.20 0.09
N GLN A 13 1.05 20.48 -1.09
CA GLN A 13 -0.39 20.65 -1.27
C GLN A 13 -1.12 19.32 -1.51
N SER A 14 -0.47 18.36 -2.16
CA SER A 14 -1.07 17.08 -2.52
C SER A 14 -0.10 15.92 -2.32
N PHE A 15 -0.66 14.77 -1.95
CA PHE A 15 0.07 13.53 -1.72
C PHE A 15 -0.44 12.48 -2.71
N PRO A 16 0.41 11.58 -3.20
CA PRO A 16 -0.02 10.53 -4.13
C PRO A 16 -0.84 9.42 -3.44
N MET A 17 -0.76 9.33 -2.11
CA MET A 17 -1.48 8.36 -1.29
C MET A 17 -1.58 8.86 0.15
N GLU A 18 -2.47 8.25 0.93
CA GLU A 18 -2.58 8.55 2.35
C GLU A 18 -1.31 8.14 3.12
N TYR A 19 -0.93 8.97 4.08
CA TYR A 19 0.17 8.69 5.00
C TYR A 19 -0.34 8.59 6.43
N MET A 20 -0.01 7.49 7.11
CA MET A 20 -0.23 7.33 8.54
C MET A 20 1.10 7.08 9.26
N SER A 21 1.27 7.74 10.39
CA SER A 21 2.45 7.53 11.23
C SER A 21 2.24 6.41 12.22
N ASN A 22 3.23 5.54 12.36
CA ASN A 22 3.26 4.45 13.32
C ASN A 22 4.68 4.28 13.85
N LYS A 23 4.80 4.12 15.17
CA LYS A 23 6.09 3.89 15.84
C LYS A 23 6.66 2.49 15.55
N LYS A 24 5.77 1.51 15.27
CA LYS A 24 6.13 0.14 14.90
C LYS A 24 6.14 -0.04 13.38
N SER A 25 6.87 -1.04 12.90
CA SER A 25 6.94 -1.38 11.47
C SER A 25 5.70 -2.13 10.95
N TRP A 26 4.93 -2.76 11.84
CA TRP A 26 3.70 -3.49 11.50
C TRP A 26 2.47 -2.60 11.68
N ILE A 27 1.45 -2.78 10.83
CA ILE A 27 0.16 -2.08 10.97
C ILE A 27 -0.45 -2.40 12.33
N LYS A 28 -0.97 -1.36 13.01
CA LYS A 28 -1.74 -1.52 14.23
C LYS A 28 -3.22 -1.74 13.90
N SER A 29 -3.93 -2.44 14.79
CA SER A 29 -5.34 -2.77 14.61
C SER A 29 -6.23 -1.54 14.42
N ASP A 30 -6.00 -0.47 15.18
CA ASP A 30 -6.72 0.81 15.07
C ASP A 30 -6.59 1.46 13.69
N ILE A 31 -5.39 1.43 13.10
CA ILE A 31 -5.12 1.93 11.75
C ILE A 31 -5.89 1.09 10.71
N PHE A 32 -5.86 -0.24 10.85
CA PHE A 32 -6.55 -1.15 9.93
C PHE A 32 -8.08 -0.98 10.00
N VAL A 33 -8.64 -0.94 11.21
CA VAL A 33 -10.08 -0.73 11.44
C VAL A 33 -10.56 0.61 10.88
N LYS A 34 -9.77 1.68 11.06
CA LYS A 34 -10.07 2.98 10.46
C LYS A 34 -10.09 2.90 8.94
N TRP A 35 -9.02 2.38 8.34
CA TRP A 35 -8.92 2.22 6.88
C TRP A 35 -10.08 1.42 6.31
N LEU A 36 -10.44 0.31 6.96
CA LEU A 36 -11.54 -0.56 6.56
C LEU A 36 -12.90 0.13 6.64
N SER A 37 -13.12 0.93 7.69
CA SER A 37 -14.34 1.74 7.84
C SER A 37 -14.46 2.82 6.77
N ASP A 38 -13.35 3.44 6.39
CA ASP A 38 -13.33 4.48 5.35
C ASP A 38 -13.53 3.84 3.95
N LEU A 39 -12.95 2.66 3.71
CA LEU A 39 -13.19 1.88 2.50
C LEU A 39 -14.67 1.48 2.36
N ASP A 40 -15.34 1.06 3.44
CA ASP A 40 -16.77 0.68 3.41
C ASP A 40 -17.66 1.87 3.05
N LYS A 41 -17.38 3.06 3.61
CA LYS A 41 -18.06 4.30 3.23
C LYS A 41 -17.87 4.63 1.76
N GLU A 42 -16.66 4.46 1.24
CA GLU A 42 -16.37 4.72 -0.17
C GLU A 42 -17.10 3.71 -1.08
N MET A 43 -17.09 2.42 -0.73
CA MET A 43 -17.87 1.40 -1.45
C MET A 43 -19.36 1.70 -1.42
N LYS A 44 -19.89 2.17 -0.29
CA LYS A 44 -21.28 2.64 -0.17
C LYS A 44 -21.56 3.82 -1.11
N LYS A 45 -20.68 4.82 -1.15
CA LYS A 45 -20.80 5.98 -2.04
C LYS A 45 -20.79 5.58 -3.51
N GLN A 46 -19.93 4.62 -3.87
CA GLN A 46 -19.85 4.03 -5.20
C GLN A 46 -20.99 3.05 -5.49
N LYS A 47 -21.89 2.78 -4.53
CA LYS A 47 -22.96 1.76 -4.62
C LYS A 47 -22.42 0.36 -4.96
N LYS A 48 -21.22 0.03 -4.51
CA LYS A 48 -20.57 -1.27 -4.72
C LYS A 48 -20.63 -2.12 -3.46
N LYS A 49 -20.66 -3.44 -3.66
CA LYS A 49 -20.38 -4.44 -2.62
C LYS A 49 -19.19 -5.26 -3.06
N ILE A 50 -18.24 -5.48 -2.16
CA ILE A 50 -17.00 -6.19 -2.46
C ILE A 50 -16.71 -7.28 -1.45
N LEU A 51 -15.94 -8.28 -1.90
CA LEU A 51 -15.31 -9.29 -1.07
C LEU A 51 -13.84 -8.90 -0.87
N LEU A 52 -13.38 -8.82 0.37
CA LEU A 52 -12.01 -8.50 0.71
C LEU A 52 -11.34 -9.73 1.34
N PHE A 53 -10.34 -10.27 0.63
CA PHE A 53 -9.48 -11.33 1.16
C PHE A 53 -8.38 -10.73 2.02
N VAL A 54 -8.21 -11.25 3.23
CA VAL A 54 -7.19 -10.78 4.18
C VAL A 54 -6.42 -11.97 4.73
N ASP A 55 -5.12 -11.80 4.98
CA ASP A 55 -4.32 -12.83 5.64
C ASP A 55 -4.80 -13.08 7.07
N ASN A 56 -4.61 -14.30 7.57
CA ASN A 56 -4.95 -14.67 8.94
C ASN A 56 -3.90 -14.17 9.95
N TYR A 57 -3.64 -12.87 9.93
CA TYR A 57 -2.72 -12.21 10.85
C TYR A 57 -3.45 -11.67 12.09
N THR A 58 -2.86 -11.86 13.27
CA THR A 58 -3.43 -11.60 14.60
C THR A 58 -3.75 -10.13 14.94
N ALA A 59 -3.62 -9.19 13.99
CA ALA A 59 -3.94 -7.77 14.21
C ALA A 59 -5.41 -7.41 13.96
N HIS A 60 -6.25 -8.37 13.59
CA HIS A 60 -7.69 -8.19 13.42
C HIS A 60 -8.35 -8.26 14.81
N GLY A 61 -8.40 -7.13 15.52
CA GLY A 61 -9.22 -6.98 16.72
C GLY A 61 -10.71 -7.04 16.37
N ASP A 62 -11.56 -6.42 17.19
CA ASP A 62 -12.99 -6.32 16.88
C ASP A 62 -13.20 -5.55 15.57
N LEU A 63 -13.60 -6.27 14.52
CA LEU A 63 -13.89 -5.67 13.22
C LEU A 63 -15.12 -4.75 13.34
N PRO A 64 -15.11 -3.60 12.66
CA PRO A 64 -16.27 -2.72 12.63
C PRO A 64 -17.44 -3.42 11.91
N LYS A 65 -18.68 -2.96 12.18
CA LYS A 65 -19.85 -3.42 11.42
C LYS A 65 -19.82 -2.85 10.01
N LEU A 66 -19.46 -3.68 9.04
CA LEU A 66 -19.40 -3.33 7.61
C LEU A 66 -20.73 -3.64 6.91
N LYS A 67 -21.10 -2.83 5.92
CA LYS A 67 -22.35 -3.01 5.14
C LYS A 67 -22.11 -3.33 3.68
N ASN A 68 -20.99 -2.87 3.13
CA ASN A 68 -20.64 -2.94 1.72
C ASN A 68 -19.42 -3.84 1.48
N ILE A 69 -18.68 -4.19 2.53
CA ILE A 69 -17.52 -5.10 2.45
C ILE A 69 -17.83 -6.38 3.23
N LYS A 70 -17.66 -7.53 2.57
CA LYS A 70 -17.55 -8.83 3.23
C LYS A 70 -16.06 -9.17 3.33
N ILE A 71 -15.59 -9.56 4.51
CA ILE A 71 -14.20 -9.98 4.72
C ILE A 71 -14.16 -11.50 4.74
N GLU A 72 -13.18 -12.08 4.06
CA GLU A 72 -12.84 -13.49 4.14
C GLU A 72 -11.37 -13.62 4.52
N PHE A 73 -11.10 -14.41 5.55
CA PHE A 73 -9.74 -14.69 5.98
C PHE A 73 -9.19 -15.89 5.21
N LEU A 74 -8.00 -15.74 4.64
CA LEU A 74 -7.31 -16.86 4.01
C LEU A 74 -6.89 -17.87 5.08
N PRO A 75 -6.89 -19.18 4.78
CA PRO A 75 -6.40 -20.18 5.72
C PRO A 75 -4.96 -19.89 6.18
N PRO A 76 -4.58 -20.31 7.40
CA PRO A 76 -3.20 -20.19 7.84
C PRO A 76 -2.27 -20.99 6.90
N ASN A 77 -1.05 -20.47 6.68
CA ASN A 77 0.00 -21.10 5.88
C ASN A 77 -0.32 -21.32 4.38
N THR A 78 -1.34 -20.66 3.82
CA THR A 78 -1.65 -20.75 2.38
C THR A 78 -1.17 -19.54 1.57
N THR A 79 -0.39 -18.63 2.16
CA THR A 79 0.06 -17.37 1.54
C THR A 79 0.62 -17.56 0.13
N SER A 80 1.56 -18.49 -0.08
CA SER A 80 2.18 -18.68 -1.39
C SER A 80 1.24 -19.27 -2.46
N LYS A 81 0.11 -19.86 -2.07
CA LYS A 81 -0.82 -20.54 -2.97
C LYS A 81 -2.10 -19.78 -3.20
N LEU A 82 -2.65 -19.12 -2.18
CA LEU A 82 -3.98 -18.53 -2.22
C LEU A 82 -3.97 -17.00 -2.12
N GLN A 83 -2.83 -16.36 -1.84
CA GLN A 83 -2.77 -14.91 -1.70
C GLN A 83 -2.33 -14.27 -3.03
N PRO A 84 -3.24 -13.62 -3.78
CA PRO A 84 -2.94 -13.06 -5.10
C PRO A 84 -1.80 -12.04 -5.08
N LEU A 85 -1.70 -11.29 -3.97
CA LEU A 85 -0.62 -10.34 -3.76
C LEU A 85 0.76 -11.00 -3.85
N ASP A 86 0.91 -12.20 -3.30
CA ASP A 86 2.17 -12.96 -3.29
C ASP A 86 2.39 -13.78 -4.56
N GLN A 87 1.36 -14.01 -5.39
CA GLN A 87 1.47 -14.76 -6.64
C GLN A 87 2.15 -13.98 -7.78
N GLY A 88 2.29 -12.65 -7.66
CA GLY A 88 2.98 -11.89 -8.69
C GLY A 88 2.88 -10.39 -8.54
N ILE A 89 1.79 -9.88 -7.96
CA ILE A 89 1.52 -8.44 -7.82
C ILE A 89 2.64 -7.76 -7.02
N ILE A 90 3.00 -8.27 -5.83
CA ILE A 90 4.08 -7.70 -5.01
C ILE A 90 5.43 -7.78 -5.72
N LYS A 91 5.71 -8.90 -6.40
CA LYS A 91 6.96 -9.08 -7.15
C LYS A 91 7.08 -8.03 -8.26
N ASN A 92 6.01 -7.86 -9.04
CA ASN A 92 5.96 -6.92 -10.16
C ASN A 92 6.06 -5.46 -9.67
N PHE A 93 5.31 -5.11 -8.63
CA PHE A 93 5.43 -3.82 -7.94
C PHE A 93 6.88 -3.53 -7.49
N LYS A 94 7.54 -4.50 -6.82
CA LYS A 94 8.92 -4.34 -6.35
C LYS A 94 9.91 -4.11 -7.50
N VAL A 95 9.70 -4.73 -8.66
CA VAL A 95 10.53 -4.50 -9.85
C VAL A 95 10.40 -3.06 -10.31
N PHE A 96 9.17 -2.55 -10.46
CA PHE A 96 8.95 -1.17 -10.87
C PHE A 96 9.44 -0.14 -9.83
N TYR A 97 9.25 -0.43 -8.55
CA TYR A 97 9.77 0.42 -7.49
C TYR A 97 11.31 0.50 -7.54
N ARG A 98 12.00 -0.64 -7.68
CA ARG A 98 13.46 -0.68 -7.83
C ARG A 98 13.95 0.07 -9.07
N LYS A 99 13.21 -0.01 -10.18
CA LYS A 99 13.51 0.76 -11.40
C LYS A 99 13.49 2.27 -11.11
N GLU A 100 12.52 2.75 -10.36
CA GLU A 100 12.46 4.18 -9.98
C GLU A 100 13.57 4.59 -9.02
N VAL A 101 13.95 3.71 -8.08
CA VAL A 101 15.11 3.94 -7.20
C VAL A 101 16.39 4.06 -8.00
N VAL A 102 16.67 3.12 -8.91
CA VAL A 102 17.87 3.15 -9.77
C VAL A 102 17.88 4.40 -10.65
N ARG A 103 16.74 4.76 -11.25
CA ARG A 103 16.62 5.99 -12.03
C ARG A 103 16.96 7.24 -11.21
N ARG A 104 16.50 7.32 -9.96
CA ARG A 104 16.85 8.43 -9.06
C ARG A 104 18.35 8.50 -8.77
N PHE A 105 18.99 7.35 -8.55
CA PHE A 105 20.44 7.28 -8.36
C PHE A 105 21.20 7.76 -9.59
N LEU A 106 20.84 7.30 -10.79
CA LEU A 106 21.48 7.72 -12.04
C LEU A 106 21.41 9.22 -12.24
N ASN A 107 20.22 9.82 -12.06
CA ASN A 107 20.06 11.27 -12.17
C ASN A 107 20.92 12.02 -11.14
N SER A 108 21.02 11.53 -9.90
CA SER A 108 21.88 12.15 -8.89
C SER A 108 23.37 12.12 -9.26
N ILE A 109 23.83 11.05 -9.90
CA ILE A 109 25.22 10.95 -10.39
C ILE A 109 25.47 11.96 -11.51
N GLU A 110 24.55 12.03 -12.48
CA GLU A 110 24.61 12.96 -13.61
C GLU A 110 24.63 14.43 -13.13
N ASP A 111 23.77 14.76 -12.16
CA ASP A 111 23.68 16.10 -11.56
C ASP A 111 24.81 16.38 -10.55
N GLN A 112 25.65 15.39 -10.21
CA GLN A 112 26.69 15.46 -9.17
C GLN A 112 26.15 15.84 -7.78
N ILE A 113 24.94 15.40 -7.44
CA ILE A 113 24.27 15.68 -6.17
C ILE A 113 24.21 14.39 -5.32
N PRO A 114 24.42 14.45 -3.99
CA PRO A 114 24.23 13.29 -3.13
C PRO A 114 22.80 12.74 -3.21
N THR A 115 22.66 11.43 -3.46
CA THR A 115 21.35 10.79 -3.47
C THR A 115 20.78 10.73 -2.05
N LYS A 116 19.71 11.50 -1.81
CA LYS A 116 18.92 11.44 -0.58
C LYS A 116 17.50 10.99 -0.92
N PHE A 117 16.98 10.09 -0.09
CA PHE A 117 15.58 9.65 -0.15
C PHE A 117 14.86 10.10 1.11
N ASN A 118 13.76 10.81 0.93
CA ASN A 118 12.81 11.06 2.00
C ASN A 118 11.52 10.26 1.78
N VAL A 119 10.58 10.36 2.72
CA VAL A 119 9.31 9.62 2.66
C VAL A 119 8.45 10.06 1.48
N MET A 120 8.47 11.34 1.11
CA MET A 120 7.73 11.86 -0.04
C MET A 120 8.25 11.24 -1.35
N ASP A 121 9.58 11.15 -1.51
CA ASP A 121 10.18 10.48 -2.68
C ASP A 121 9.70 9.03 -2.78
N ALA A 122 9.74 8.29 -1.66
CA ALA A 122 9.27 6.91 -1.60
C ALA A 122 7.78 6.79 -1.95
N MET A 123 6.94 7.72 -1.49
CA MET A 123 5.51 7.74 -1.82
C MET A 123 5.27 7.96 -3.31
N TRP A 124 5.97 8.89 -3.95
CA TRP A 124 5.87 9.12 -5.40
C TRP A 124 6.39 7.93 -6.21
N MET A 125 7.51 7.33 -5.78
CA MET A 125 8.06 6.12 -6.42
C MET A 125 7.10 4.94 -6.29
N ALA A 126 6.48 4.76 -5.13
CA ALA A 126 5.46 3.74 -4.91
C ALA A 126 4.23 3.98 -5.79
N SER A 127 3.74 5.22 -5.87
CA SER A 127 2.63 5.57 -6.75
C SER A 127 2.94 5.25 -8.21
N LYS A 128 4.12 5.65 -8.69
CA LYS A 128 4.54 5.38 -10.07
C LYS A 128 4.79 3.90 -10.33
N ALA A 129 5.29 3.16 -9.35
CA ALA A 129 5.43 1.72 -9.45
C ALA A 129 4.06 1.04 -9.58
N TRP A 130 3.08 1.46 -8.79
CA TRP A 130 1.72 0.93 -8.83
C TRP A 130 1.04 1.17 -10.18
N THR A 131 1.16 2.36 -10.76
CA THR A 131 0.58 2.65 -12.08
C THR A 131 1.16 1.81 -13.21
N ASN A 132 2.32 1.17 -13.01
CA ASN A 132 2.92 0.26 -13.99
C ASN A 132 2.52 -1.21 -13.80
N VAL A 133 1.91 -1.57 -12.66
CA VAL A 133 1.34 -2.91 -12.47
C VAL A 133 0.09 -3.00 -13.33
N THR A 134 0.09 -3.89 -14.33
CA THR A 134 -1.00 -3.98 -15.30
C THR A 134 -2.17 -4.79 -14.77
N GLU A 135 -3.38 -4.49 -15.27
CA GLU A 135 -4.58 -5.29 -15.00
C GLU A 135 -4.38 -6.76 -15.38
N GLN A 136 -3.69 -7.05 -16.49
CA GLN A 136 -3.35 -8.41 -16.88
C GLN A 136 -2.50 -9.12 -15.81
N THR A 137 -1.54 -8.42 -15.21
CA THR A 137 -0.71 -9.00 -14.12
C THR A 137 -1.58 -9.33 -12.92
N ILE A 138 -2.53 -8.45 -12.57
CA ILE A 138 -3.47 -8.68 -11.47
C ILE A 138 -4.36 -9.88 -11.78
N ASN A 139 -5.00 -9.92 -12.96
CA ASN A 139 -5.90 -10.99 -13.36
C ASN A 139 -5.21 -12.36 -13.38
N ASN A 140 -3.93 -12.44 -13.74
CA ASN A 140 -3.18 -13.69 -13.73
C ASN A 140 -2.84 -14.22 -12.33
N CYS A 141 -3.01 -13.41 -11.27
CA CYS A 141 -2.73 -13.78 -9.89
C CYS A 141 -3.97 -14.22 -9.09
N PHE A 142 -5.16 -14.07 -9.69
CA PHE A 142 -6.45 -14.47 -9.12
C PHE A 142 -6.96 -15.72 -9.84
#